data_AF-A0A4S2KW42-F1
#
_entry.id   AF-A0A4S2KW42-F1
#
_cell.length_a   1.000
_cell.length_b   1.000
_cell.length_c   1.000
_cell.angle_alpha   90.00
_cell.angle_beta   90.00
_cell.angle_gamma   90.00
#
_symmetry.space_group_name_H-M   'P 1'
#
loop_
_entity.id
_entity.type
_entity.pdbx_description
1 polymer ?
#
loop_
_entity_poly.entity_id
_entity_poly.type
_entity_poly.pdbx_seq_one_letter_code
_entity_poly.pdbx_strand_id
1 'polypeptide(L)'
;MTLVQSYSCPAKWYFLVIRNINTNETVVSELAMSFPYKLQHLLSYTSFNVTIFHEDHVLFSKNIRTLEDVPAKVLDLHSWLIPILLFLVVSVAAFYLYTSVNTLDRARAVDANQIKF
;
A
#
# COMPACT_ATOMS: atom_id res chain seq x y z
N MET A 1 -24.14 -9.23 31.16
CA MET A 1 -24.50 -10.45 30.40
C MET A 1 -23.88 -10.30 29.01
N THR A 2 -22.61 -10.67 28.89
CA THR A 2 -21.82 -10.55 27.66
C THR A 2 -21.93 -11.87 26.91
N LEU A 3 -22.43 -11.83 25.67
CA LEU A 3 -22.58 -13.01 24.83
C LEU A 3 -21.19 -13.54 24.43
N VAL A 4 -20.69 -14.52 25.18
CA VAL A 4 -19.55 -15.34 24.79
C VAL A 4 -20.05 -16.31 23.74
N GLN A 5 -19.84 -15.98 22.48
CA GLN A 5 -20.12 -16.89 21.37
C GLN A 5 -18.81 -17.42 20.81
N SER A 6 -18.07 -18.13 21.66
CA SER A 6 -16.92 -18.94 21.25
C SER A 6 -17.44 -20.25 20.65
N TYR A 7 -18.06 -20.17 19.47
CA TYR A 7 -18.20 -21.36 18.64
C TYR A 7 -16.81 -21.71 18.13
N SER A 8 -16.12 -22.54 18.91
CA SER A 8 -14.94 -23.24 18.43
C SER A 8 -15.42 -24.21 17.35
N CYS A 9 -15.34 -23.79 16.08
CA CYS A 9 -15.62 -24.69 14.96
C CYS A 9 -14.61 -25.84 15.01
N PRO A 10 -15.06 -27.11 14.91
CA PRO A 10 -14.14 -28.23 14.83
C PRO A 10 -13.19 -28.06 13.64
N ALA A 11 -11.91 -28.35 13.86
CA ALA A 11 -10.90 -28.24 12.81
C ALA A 11 -11.26 -29.14 11.61
N LYS A 12 -11.09 -28.62 10.38
CA LYS A 12 -11.25 -29.34 9.10
C LYS A 12 -12.70 -29.62 8.66
N TRP A 13 -13.66 -28.86 9.16
CA TRP A 13 -15.07 -28.95 8.72
C TRP A 13 -15.32 -28.41 7.32
N TYR A 14 -14.46 -27.52 6.84
CA TYR A 14 -14.69 -26.82 5.58
C TYR A 14 -13.67 -27.28 4.55
N PHE A 15 -14.17 -27.68 3.39
CA PHE A 15 -13.34 -27.93 2.22
C PHE A 15 -13.45 -26.73 1.29
N LEU A 16 -12.32 -26.06 1.06
CA LEU A 16 -12.22 -24.88 0.22
C LEU A 16 -11.74 -25.29 -1.17
N VAL A 17 -12.49 -24.90 -2.19
CA VAL A 17 -12.10 -25.03 -3.59
C VAL A 17 -12.13 -23.66 -4.25
N ILE A 18 -10.99 -23.26 -4.83
CA ILE A 18 -10.88 -22.05 -5.62
C ILE A 18 -10.56 -22.45 -7.05
N ARG A 19 -11.44 -22.10 -7.98
CA ARG A 19 -11.30 -22.41 -9.39
C ARG A 19 -11.15 -21.14 -10.21
N ASN A 20 -10.16 -21.10 -11.09
CA ASN A 20 -10.07 -20.04 -12.09
C ASN A 20 -11.23 -20.19 -13.09
N ILE A 21 -12.01 -19.13 -13.27
CA ILE A 21 -13.20 -19.17 -14.14
C ILE A 21 -12.80 -19.26 -15.62
N ASN A 22 -11.65 -18.69 -16.00
CA ASN A 22 -11.21 -18.65 -17.39
C ASN A 22 -10.59 -19.98 -17.83
N THR A 23 -9.72 -20.55 -16.99
CA THR A 23 -8.98 -21.80 -17.33
C THR A 23 -9.67 -23.05 -16.81
N ASN A 24 -10.69 -22.92 -15.94
CA ASN A 24 -11.32 -24.04 -15.24
C ASN A 24 -10.33 -24.88 -14.41
N GLU A 25 -9.15 -24.34 -14.08
CA GLU A 25 -8.16 -24.99 -13.23
C GLU A 25 -8.44 -24.71 -11.76
N THR A 26 -8.23 -25.72 -10.93
CA THR A 26 -8.31 -25.59 -9.47
C THR A 26 -6.98 -25.05 -8.95
N VAL A 27 -7.01 -23.88 -8.33
CA VAL A 27 -5.81 -23.20 -7.80
C VAL A 27 -5.58 -23.58 -6.35
N VAL A 28 -6.65 -23.74 -5.58
CA VAL A 28 -6.60 -24.14 -4.17
C VAL A 28 -7.65 -25.21 -3.93
N SER A 29 -7.24 -26.26 -3.22
CA SER A 29 -8.07 -27.39 -2.83
C SER A 29 -7.58 -27.91 -1.49
N GLU A 30 -8.17 -27.43 -0.39
CA GLU A 30 -7.69 -27.74 0.96
C GLU A 30 -8.79 -27.86 2.00
N LEU A 31 -8.51 -28.64 3.05
CA LEU A 31 -9.32 -28.68 4.26
C LEU A 31 -8.93 -27.50 5.15
N ALA A 32 -9.81 -26.52 5.24
CA ALA A 32 -9.60 -25.34 6.06
C ALA A 32 -9.90 -25.65 7.54
N MET A 33 -8.94 -25.36 8.41
CA MET A 33 -9.10 -25.55 9.86
C MET A 33 -10.07 -24.56 10.49
N SER A 34 -10.33 -23.44 9.81
CA SER A 34 -11.32 -22.41 10.17
C SER A 34 -11.85 -21.78 8.90
N PHE A 35 -12.94 -21.01 8.98
CA PHE A 35 -13.45 -20.28 7.82
C PHE A 35 -12.37 -19.30 7.32
N PRO A 36 -11.83 -19.47 6.11
CA PRO A 36 -10.74 -18.64 5.62
C PRO A 36 -11.29 -17.26 5.26
N TYR A 37 -11.10 -16.31 6.18
CA TYR A 37 -11.54 -14.92 6.00
C TYR A 37 -10.66 -14.13 5.02
N LYS A 38 -9.48 -14.67 4.69
CA LYS A 38 -8.53 -14.11 3.72
C LYS A 38 -8.07 -15.20 2.76
N LEU A 39 -8.14 -14.91 1.47
CA LEU A 39 -7.57 -15.73 0.40
C LEU A 39 -6.26 -15.08 -0.03
N GLN A 40 -5.15 -15.81 0.03
CA GLN A 40 -3.81 -15.31 -0.33
C GLN A 40 -3.33 -15.96 -1.63
N HIS A 41 -2.28 -15.38 -2.24
CA HIS A 41 -1.59 -15.94 -3.42
C HIS A 41 -2.45 -16.15 -4.68
N LEU A 42 -3.53 -15.38 -4.83
CA LEU A 42 -4.34 -15.40 -6.05
C LEU A 42 -3.75 -14.47 -7.12
N LEU A 43 -3.81 -14.90 -8.39
CA LEU A 43 -3.41 -14.06 -9.52
C LEU A 43 -4.22 -12.77 -9.55
N SER A 44 -3.57 -11.63 -9.77
CA SER A 44 -4.23 -10.33 -9.93
C SER A 44 -5.13 -10.30 -11.16
N TYR A 45 -6.15 -9.43 -11.14
CA TYR A 45 -7.09 -9.20 -12.25
C TYR A 45 -7.82 -10.44 -12.78
N THR A 46 -7.86 -11.51 -11.98
CA THR A 46 -8.37 -12.82 -12.40
C THR A 46 -9.68 -13.10 -11.67
N SER A 47 -10.60 -13.76 -12.37
CA SER A 47 -11.90 -14.12 -11.80
C SER A 47 -11.85 -15.57 -11.32
N PHE A 48 -12.26 -15.78 -10.07
CA PHE A 48 -12.27 -17.07 -9.41
C PHE A 48 -13.67 -17.42 -8.93
N ASN A 49 -14.04 -18.69 -9.04
CA ASN A 49 -15.18 -19.25 -8.33
C ASN A 49 -14.66 -19.86 -7.03
N VAL A 50 -15.10 -19.31 -5.91
CA VAL A 50 -14.77 -19.79 -4.57
C VAL A 50 -15.95 -20.57 -4.06
N THR A 51 -15.74 -21.85 -3.81
CA THR A 51 -16.75 -22.74 -3.25
C THR A 51 -16.26 -23.33 -1.94
N ILE A 52 -17.12 -23.29 -0.94
CA ILE A 52 -16.88 -23.84 0.39
C ILE A 52 -17.90 -24.95 0.61
N PHE A 53 -17.39 -26.13 0.88
CA PHE A 53 -18.16 -27.32 1.17
C PHE A 53 -18.05 -27.65 2.65
N HIS A 54 -19.09 -28.29 3.17
CA HIS A 54 -19.05 -29.04 4.40
C HIS A 54 -19.56 -30.44 4.09
N GLU A 55 -18.68 -31.43 4.22
CA GLU A 55 -18.93 -32.78 3.70
C GLU A 55 -19.31 -32.69 2.21
N ASP A 56 -20.47 -33.23 1.83
CA ASP A 56 -20.95 -33.21 0.43
C ASP A 56 -21.87 -32.01 0.11
N HIS A 57 -22.00 -31.06 1.04
CA HIS A 57 -22.95 -29.95 0.92
C HIS A 57 -22.24 -28.64 0.59
N VAL A 58 -22.73 -27.93 -0.42
CA VAL A 58 -22.25 -26.59 -0.77
C VAL A 58 -22.84 -25.60 0.23
N LEU A 59 -21.99 -25.02 1.07
CA LEU A 59 -22.40 -23.97 2.01
C LEU A 59 -22.34 -22.58 1.38
N PHE A 60 -21.36 -22.38 0.51
CA PHE A 60 -21.12 -21.09 -0.13
C PHE A 60 -20.50 -21.31 -1.50
N SER A 61 -20.98 -20.57 -2.50
CA SER A 61 -20.35 -20.52 -3.82
C SER A 61 -20.52 -19.12 -4.37
N LYS A 62 -19.41 -18.46 -4.70
CA LYS A 62 -19.44 -17.11 -5.24
C LYS A 62 -18.27 -16.83 -6.15
N ASN A 63 -18.55 -16.08 -7.20
CA ASN A 63 -17.54 -15.54 -8.08
C ASN A 63 -16.94 -14.28 -7.45
N ILE A 64 -15.62 -14.26 -7.33
CA ILE A 64 -14.84 -13.11 -6.92
C ILE A 64 -13.91 -12.70 -8.05
N ARG A 65 -13.52 -11.44 -8.07
CA ARG A 65 -12.49 -10.92 -8.96
C ARG A 65 -11.40 -10.29 -8.12
N THR A 66 -10.18 -10.75 -8.30
CA THR A 66 -9.03 -10.12 -7.66
C THR A 66 -8.74 -8.79 -8.37
N LEU A 67 -8.45 -7.78 -7.58
CA LEU A 67 -7.94 -6.49 -8.05
C LEU A 67 -6.42 -6.52 -7.95
N GLU A 68 -5.74 -5.49 -8.45
CA GLU A 68 -4.31 -5.34 -8.22
C GLU A 68 -4.04 -5.30 -6.71
N ASP A 69 -3.20 -6.21 -6.22
CA ASP A 69 -2.59 -6.04 -4.91
C ASP A 69 -1.82 -4.72 -4.96
N VAL A 70 -2.00 -3.84 -3.96
CA VAL A 70 -1.53 -2.45 -4.00
C VAL A 70 -0.10 -2.44 -4.55
N PRO A 71 0.14 -1.89 -5.75
CA PRO A 71 1.39 -2.14 -6.44
C PRO A 71 2.50 -1.57 -5.58
N ALA A 72 3.49 -2.39 -5.20
CA ALA A 72 4.67 -1.94 -4.44
C ALA A 72 5.35 -0.70 -5.07
N LYS A 73 5.03 -0.40 -6.33
CA LYS A 73 5.33 0.81 -7.07
C LYS A 73 4.87 2.13 -6.41
N VAL A 74 3.81 2.15 -5.59
CA VAL A 74 3.47 3.35 -4.81
C VAL A 74 4.45 3.60 -3.66
N LEU A 75 5.16 2.57 -3.18
CA LEU A 75 6.24 2.73 -2.19
C LEU A 75 7.48 3.38 -2.81
N ASP A 76 7.83 3.02 -4.05
CA ASP A 76 8.95 3.61 -4.78
C ASP A 76 8.73 5.10 -5.11
N LEU A 77 7.47 5.50 -5.33
CA LEU A 77 7.12 6.91 -5.56
C LEU A 77 7.48 7.79 -4.35
N HIS A 78 7.33 7.26 -3.13
CA HIS A 78 7.72 7.98 -1.92
C HIS A 78 9.24 8.11 -1.78
N SER A 79 10.00 7.12 -2.27
CA SER A 79 11.46 7.09 -2.20
C SER A 79 12.12 8.24 -3.01
N TRP A 80 11.52 8.62 -4.15
CA TRP A 80 12.02 9.73 -4.97
C TRP A 80 11.56 11.13 -4.52
N LEU A 81 10.50 11.25 -3.73
CA LEU A 81 10.05 12.56 -3.24
C LEU A 81 11.00 13.14 -2.17
N ILE A 82 11.66 12.27 -1.40
CA ILE A 82 12.60 12.65 -0.34
C ILE A 82 13.81 13.43 -0.89
N PRO A 83 14.58 12.94 -1.87
CA PRO A 83 15.73 13.69 -2.40
C PRO A 83 15.33 14.99 -3.11
N ILE A 84 14.17 15.03 -3.77
CA ILE A 84 13.66 16.24 -4.42
C ILE A 84 13.37 17.32 -3.38
N LEU A 85 12.69 16.96 -2.29
CA LEU A 85 12.36 17.90 -1.22
C LEU A 85 13.63 18.48 -0.56
N LEU A 86 14.64 17.63 -0.33
CA LEU A 86 15.93 18.07 0.21
C LEU A 86 16.64 19.06 -0.73
N PHE A 87 16.63 18.78 -2.04
CA PHE A 87 17.23 19.67 -3.03
C PHE A 87 16.53 21.04 -3.07
N LEU A 88 15.20 21.07 -2.97
CA LEU A 88 14.43 22.32 -2.92
C LEU A 88 14.75 23.13 -1.66
N VAL A 89 14.84 22.49 -0.50
CA VAL A 89 15.19 23.16 0.76
C VAL A 89 16.59 23.78 0.69
N VAL A 90 17.57 23.04 0.16
CA VAL A 90 18.94 23.56 -0.02
C VAL A 90 18.98 24.73 -1.00
N SER A 91 18.24 24.63 -2.12
CA SER A 91 18.18 25.68 -3.13
C SER A 91 17.59 26.97 -2.57
N VAL A 92 16.50 26.86 -1.79
CA VAL A 92 15.86 28.01 -1.12
C VAL A 92 16.79 28.61 -0.07
N ALA A 93 17.46 27.79 0.74
CA ALA A 93 18.41 28.27 1.75
C ALA A 93 19.60 29.01 1.10
N ALA A 94 20.17 28.45 0.02
CA ALA A 94 21.26 29.07 -0.71
C ALA A 94 20.84 30.40 -1.35
N PHE A 95 19.65 30.46 -1.97
CA PHE A 95 19.09 31.69 -2.52
C PHE A 95 18.88 32.75 -1.44
N TYR A 96 18.33 32.36 -0.30
CA TYR A 96 18.12 33.26 0.84
C TYR A 96 19.45 33.84 1.35
N LEU A 97 20.45 32.99 1.55
CA LEU A 97 21.79 33.43 1.97
C LEU A 97 22.44 34.35 0.93
N TYR A 98 22.34 34.02 -0.35
CA TYR A 98 22.86 34.86 -1.44
C TYR A 98 22.24 36.26 -1.42
N THR A 99 20.92 36.35 -1.27
CA THR A 99 20.22 37.64 -1.20
C THR A 99 20.64 38.45 0.03
N SER A 100 20.74 37.81 1.20
CA SER A 100 21.17 38.44 2.45
C SER A 100 22.58 39.03 2.37
N VAL A 101 23.54 38.27 1.84
CA VAL A 101 24.92 38.74 1.66
C VAL A 101 24.97 39.92 0.68
N ASN A 102 24.30 39.82 -0.46
CA ASN A 102 24.26 40.91 -1.44
C ASN A 102 23.60 42.18 -0.88
N THR A 103 22.57 42.06 -0.03
CA THR A 103 21.98 43.21 0.66
C THR A 103 22.95 43.83 1.68
N LEU A 104 23.76 43.02 2.36
CA LEU A 104 24.76 43.47 3.32
C LEU A 104 25.93 44.20 2.63
N ASP A 105 26.39 43.69 1.49
CA ASP A 105 27.47 44.31 0.71
C ASP A 105 27.01 45.64 0.10
N ARG A 106 25.75 45.75 -0.35
CA ARG A 106 25.16 47.05 -0.74
C ARG A 106 25.09 48.03 0.43
N ALA A 107 24.71 47.59 1.63
CA ALA A 107 24.65 48.47 2.80
C ALA A 107 26.05 49.00 3.19
N ARG A 108 27.08 48.16 3.19
CA ARG A 108 28.48 48.60 3.43
C ARG A 108 29.00 49.54 2.35
N ALA A 109 28.63 49.33 1.09
CA ALA A 109 29.05 50.22 -0.02
C ALA A 109 28.41 51.61 0.09
N VAL A 110 27.17 51.71 0.57
CA VAL A 110 26.48 52.99 0.82
C VAL A 110 27.11 53.74 1.99
N ASP A 111 27.43 53.04 3.09
CA ASP A 111 28.08 53.64 4.27
C ASP A 111 29.50 54.15 3.94
N ALA A 112 30.29 53.36 3.20
CA ALA A 112 31.62 53.77 2.75
C ALA A 112 31.61 55.01 1.83
N ASN A 113 30.52 55.26 1.10
CA ASN A 113 30.37 56.43 0.24
C ASN A 113 29.91 57.69 0.99
N GLN A 114 29.31 57.55 2.18
CA GLN A 114 28.91 58.67 3.04
C GLN A 114 30.07 59.22 3.89
N ILE A 115 31.10 58.41 4.16
CA ILE A 115 32.30 58.81 4.96
C ILE A 115 33.31 59.62 4.12
N LYS A 116 33.08 59.74 2.81
CA LYS A 116 33.97 60.46 1.87
C LYS A 116 33.43 61.87 1.57
N PHE A 117 33.43 62.75 2.56
CA PHE A 117 33.23 64.20 2.41
C PHE A 117 34.35 64.97 3.11
#